data_AF-A0A2V8VSG3-F1
#
_entry.id   AF-A0A2V8VSG3-F1
#
_cell.length_a   1.000
_cell.length_b   1.000
_cell.length_c   1.000
_cell.angle_alpha   90.00
_cell.angle_beta   90.00
_cell.angle_gamma   90.00
#
_symmetry.space_group_name_H-M   'P 1'
#
loop_
_entity.id
_entity.type
_entity.pdbx_description
1 polymer ?
#
loop_
_entity_poly.entity_id
_entity_poly.type
_entity_poly.pdbx_seq_one_letter_code
_entity_poly.pdbx_strand_id
1 'polypeptide(L)'
;MRVREIDISYPSYPDPFLGGQVTTPAPSVMRVAPEAQSPYLVQASAGVEEEISKGTWLSLEYSFLHGVHLFRIRDVNAPLPSGSGLRPDPSFSNVEEFVSTAFLRGHALSLTFRGGLGKRFKGYGQYVFSKYTNDAPSNGPGSFLFPADNYDLQPEVGPADFDRRHRLNFAGTVQLPFGFRVGSILSAASGAPFNITTGSDPNGDTITRPPGVTRNSGRGPGTVQLDLRVTKLFSLQRISAGERGRSRRNLEFSVDAFNAINHTNVTRIIGVVSSPLFGKANAAGPARTIQFSTKYSF
;
A
#
# COMPACT_ATOMS: atom_id res chain seq x y z
N MET A 1 -24.39 23.23 18.86
CA MET A 1 -23.04 23.83 18.84
C MET A 1 -23.10 25.09 17.98
N ARG A 2 -22.49 26.21 18.40
CA ARG A 2 -22.37 27.42 17.56
C ARG A 2 -20.90 27.53 17.15
N VAL A 3 -20.59 27.17 15.91
CA VAL A 3 -19.23 27.29 15.34
C VAL A 3 -19.16 28.60 14.58
N ARG A 4 -18.04 29.32 14.65
CA ARG A 4 -17.80 30.57 13.91
C ARG A 4 -16.39 30.56 13.36
N GLU A 5 -16.25 30.86 12.09
CA GLU A 5 -14.98 31.05 11.41
C GLU A 5 -14.78 32.55 11.09
N ILE A 6 -13.55 33.02 11.20
CA ILE A 6 -13.18 34.42 10.94
C ILE A 6 -11.88 34.40 10.14
N ASP A 7 -11.95 34.93 8.91
CA ASP A 7 -10.80 35.14 8.06
C ASP A 7 -10.43 36.63 8.06
N ILE A 8 -9.14 36.91 8.22
CA ILE A 8 -8.61 38.28 8.20
C ILE A 8 -7.62 38.40 7.06
N SER A 9 -8.04 39.08 5.98
CA SER A 9 -7.17 39.36 4.84
C SER A 9 -6.39 40.65 5.08
N TYR A 10 -5.10 40.66 4.73
CA TYR A 10 -4.19 41.81 4.91
C TYR A 10 -4.10 42.33 6.37
N PRO A 11 -3.78 41.47 7.35
CA PRO A 11 -3.76 41.88 8.76
C PRO A 11 -2.72 42.98 9.00
N SER A 12 -3.10 43.99 9.78
CA SER A 12 -2.17 45.02 10.28
C SER A 12 -1.34 44.49 11.46
N TYR A 13 -0.23 45.17 11.75
CA TYR A 13 0.61 44.91 12.94
C TYR A 13 0.57 46.11 13.89
N PRO A 14 0.57 45.92 15.23
CA PRO A 14 0.56 44.63 15.95
C PRO A 14 -0.82 43.99 16.06
N ASP A 15 -1.89 44.77 15.85
CA ASP A 15 -3.25 44.28 15.93
C ASP A 15 -3.77 43.93 14.51
N PRO A 16 -4.06 42.65 14.22
CA PRO A 16 -4.54 42.20 12.92
C PRO A 16 -5.96 42.72 12.58
N PHE A 17 -6.74 43.19 13.56
CA PHE A 17 -8.12 43.63 13.37
C PHE A 17 -8.25 45.13 13.03
N LEU A 18 -7.20 45.93 13.20
CA LEU A 18 -7.28 47.39 13.00
C LEU A 18 -7.23 47.83 11.53
N GLY A 19 -6.59 47.05 10.66
CA GLY A 19 -6.44 47.34 9.22
C GLY A 19 -6.71 46.15 8.30
N GLY A 20 -6.92 44.95 8.86
CA GLY A 20 -7.31 43.77 8.09
C GLY A 20 -8.78 43.78 7.69
N GLN A 21 -9.10 43.23 6.52
CA GLN A 21 -10.48 42.97 6.12
C GLN A 21 -10.96 41.69 6.79
N VAL A 22 -11.96 41.82 7.66
CA VAL A 22 -12.56 40.68 8.37
C VAL A 22 -13.74 40.14 7.56
N THR A 23 -13.65 38.88 7.14
CA THR A 23 -14.76 38.11 6.58
C THR A 23 -15.15 37.00 7.56
N THR A 24 -16.44 36.67 7.62
CA THR A 24 -16.93 35.52 8.39
C THR A 24 -17.48 34.50 7.40
N PRO A 25 -16.63 33.63 6.83
CA PRO A 25 -17.12 32.57 5.96
C PRO A 25 -18.03 31.61 6.74
N ALA A 26 -18.88 30.90 6.00
CA ALA A 26 -19.69 29.83 6.57
C ALA A 26 -18.76 28.72 7.07
N PRO A 27 -18.80 28.32 8.35
CA PRO A 27 -17.89 27.34 8.88
C PRO A 27 -18.13 25.96 8.28
N SER A 28 -17.11 25.10 8.30
CA SER A 28 -17.28 23.66 8.10
C SER A 28 -17.45 22.94 9.44
N VAL A 29 -18.29 21.91 9.47
CA VAL A 29 -18.50 21.09 10.67
C VAL A 29 -18.32 19.62 10.35
N MET A 30 -17.77 18.87 11.31
CA MET A 30 -17.58 17.44 11.22
C MET A 30 -18.41 16.73 12.27
N ARG A 31 -19.13 15.67 11.88
CA ARG A 31 -19.99 14.89 12.77
C ARG A 31 -20.04 13.43 12.38
N VAL A 32 -20.60 12.62 13.26
CA VAL A 32 -20.88 11.20 12.99
C VAL A 32 -22.37 11.06 12.72
N ALA A 33 -22.74 10.30 11.69
CA ALA A 33 -24.14 10.04 11.39
C ALA A 33 -24.81 9.32 12.58
N PRO A 34 -26.04 9.71 12.97
CA PRO A 34 -26.77 9.06 14.06
C PRO A 34 -26.93 7.55 13.89
N GLU A 35 -27.04 7.09 12.64
CA GLU A 35 -27.19 5.69 12.23
C GLU A 35 -25.85 4.96 12.00
N ALA A 36 -24.71 5.61 12.29
CA ALA A 36 -23.40 5.00 12.09
C ALA A 36 -23.23 3.77 13.00
N GLN A 37 -22.74 2.69 12.40
CA GLN A 37 -22.50 1.41 13.04
C GLN A 37 -21.01 1.08 13.08
N SER A 38 -20.62 0.25 14.04
CA SER A 38 -19.25 -0.25 14.14
C SER A 38 -18.90 -1.13 12.93
N PRO A 39 -17.78 -0.85 12.24
CA PRO A 39 -17.30 -1.69 11.15
C PRO A 39 -16.93 -3.09 11.62
N TYR A 40 -17.14 -4.09 10.77
CA TYR A 40 -16.65 -5.45 11.02
C TYR A 40 -16.17 -6.14 9.74
N LEU A 41 -15.34 -7.17 9.92
CA LEU A 41 -14.82 -8.01 8.84
C LEU A 41 -15.30 -9.45 9.01
N VAL A 42 -15.89 -10.00 7.97
CA VAL A 42 -16.17 -11.44 7.84
C VAL A 42 -15.03 -12.06 7.04
N GLN A 43 -14.34 -13.02 7.64
CA GLN A 43 -13.23 -13.74 7.02
C GLN A 43 -13.52 -15.23 7.02
N ALA A 44 -13.27 -15.88 5.88
CA ALA A 44 -13.38 -17.32 5.75
C ALA A 44 -12.21 -17.84 4.90
N SER A 45 -11.65 -18.99 5.26
CA SER A 45 -10.61 -19.64 4.47
C SER A 45 -10.84 -21.14 4.40
N ALA A 46 -10.32 -21.75 3.34
CA ALA A 46 -10.29 -23.19 3.15
C ALA A 46 -8.96 -23.54 2.47
N GLY A 47 -8.28 -24.57 2.95
CA GLY A 47 -7.00 -24.96 2.39
C GLY A 47 -6.70 -26.44 2.53
N VAL A 48 -5.81 -26.91 1.68
CA VAL A 48 -5.21 -28.25 1.72
C VAL A 48 -3.69 -28.09 1.78
N GLU A 49 -3.05 -28.92 2.59
CA GLU A 49 -1.61 -28.97 2.72
C GLU A 49 -1.15 -30.43 2.63
N GLU A 50 -0.13 -30.67 1.81
CA GLU A 50 0.41 -32.00 1.57
C GLU A 50 1.94 -31.99 1.63
N GLU A 51 2.50 -32.98 2.33
CA GLU A 51 3.93 -33.27 2.29
C GLU A 51 4.26 -34.03 0.99
N ILE A 52 4.70 -33.30 -0.04
CA ILE A 52 5.01 -33.88 -1.35
C ILE A 52 6.34 -34.66 -1.38
N SER A 53 7.22 -34.41 -0.40
CA SER A 53 8.43 -35.20 -0.14
C SER A 53 8.96 -34.89 1.26
N LYS A 54 9.87 -35.72 1.78
CA LYS A 54 10.40 -35.58 3.16
C LYS A 54 10.91 -34.17 3.46
N GLY A 55 10.17 -33.42 4.29
CA GLY A 55 10.49 -32.05 4.69
C GLY A 55 10.11 -30.97 3.66
N THR A 56 9.25 -31.28 2.69
CA THR A 56 8.76 -30.36 1.68
C THR A 56 7.25 -30.44 1.56
N TRP A 57 6.63 -29.28 1.74
CA TRP A 57 5.20 -29.10 1.84
C TRP A 57 4.72 -28.18 0.73
N LEU A 58 3.56 -28.53 0.18
CA LEU A 58 2.80 -27.70 -0.74
C LEU A 58 1.43 -27.44 -0.12
N SER A 59 1.05 -26.17 -0.05
CA SER A 59 -0.23 -25.75 0.52
C SER A 59 -0.99 -24.89 -0.48
N LEU A 60 -2.26 -25.20 -0.68
CA LEU A 60 -3.18 -24.39 -1.48
C LEU A 60 -4.29 -23.88 -0.56
N GLU A 61 -4.46 -22.57 -0.50
CA GLU A 61 -5.44 -21.91 0.37
C GLU A 61 -6.27 -20.91 -0.42
N TYR A 62 -7.59 -20.99 -0.29
CA TYR A 62 -8.52 -19.95 -0.69
C TYR A 62 -8.93 -19.13 0.54
N SER A 63 -8.94 -17.81 0.41
CA SER A 63 -9.43 -16.88 1.43
C SER A 63 -10.44 -15.90 0.86
N PHE A 64 -11.45 -15.62 1.68
CA PHE A 64 -12.51 -14.65 1.46
C PHE A 64 -12.49 -13.60 2.56
N LEU A 65 -12.65 -12.34 2.16
CA LEU A 65 -12.73 -11.20 3.05
C LEU A 65 -13.94 -10.35 2.64
N HIS A 66 -14.80 -10.02 3.59
CA HIS A 66 -15.87 -9.05 3.40
C HIS A 66 -15.89 -8.05 4.55
N GLY A 67 -15.69 -6.77 4.25
CA GLY A 67 -15.88 -5.69 5.20
C GLY A 67 -17.27 -5.09 5.05
N VAL A 68 -17.96 -4.91 6.17
CA VAL A 68 -19.32 -4.38 6.26
C VAL A 68 -19.32 -3.21 7.23
N HIS A 69 -20.16 -2.21 6.96
CA HIS A 69 -20.24 -0.97 7.72
C HIS A 69 -18.90 -0.23 7.83
N LEU A 70 -18.06 -0.34 6.80
CA LEU A 70 -16.81 0.42 6.79
C LEU A 70 -17.14 1.91 6.76
N PHE A 71 -16.30 2.70 7.43
CA PHE A 71 -16.48 4.14 7.47
C PHE A 71 -16.08 4.78 6.14
N ARG A 72 -16.80 5.83 5.77
CA ARG A 72 -16.40 6.84 4.80
C ARG A 72 -16.87 8.22 5.29
N ILE A 73 -16.28 9.28 4.75
CA ILE A 73 -16.78 10.64 4.94
C ILE A 73 -17.57 11.05 3.70
N ARG A 74 -18.69 11.74 3.91
CA ARG A 74 -19.43 12.47 2.86
C ARG A 74 -19.60 13.93 3.26
N ASP A 75 -19.61 14.83 2.30
CA ASP A 75 -20.13 16.17 2.51
C ASP A 75 -21.64 16.12 2.25
N VAL A 76 -22.43 16.08 3.32
CA VAL A 76 -23.91 16.05 3.19
C VAL A 76 -24.48 17.42 2.85
N ASN A 77 -23.64 18.46 2.86
CA ASN A 77 -23.95 19.81 2.41
C ASN A 77 -23.24 20.16 1.09
N ALA A 78 -22.82 19.15 0.32
CA ALA A 78 -22.22 19.37 -1.00
C ALA A 78 -23.15 20.24 -1.88
N PRO A 79 -22.60 21.05 -2.81
CA PRO A 79 -23.38 21.78 -3.79
C PRO A 79 -24.31 20.86 -4.60
N LEU A 80 -25.54 21.31 -4.84
CA LEU A 80 -26.51 20.51 -5.59
C LEU A 80 -26.02 20.22 -7.01
N PRO A 81 -26.29 19.02 -7.58
CA PRO A 81 -25.87 18.65 -8.94
C PRO A 81 -26.46 19.51 -10.07
N SER A 82 -27.31 20.48 -9.76
CA SER A 82 -27.91 21.44 -10.70
C SER A 82 -26.89 22.40 -11.34
N GLY A 83 -25.62 22.36 -10.92
CA GLY A 83 -24.56 23.26 -11.41
C GLY A 83 -24.69 24.70 -10.89
N SER A 84 -25.64 24.95 -9.99
CA SER A 84 -25.87 26.26 -9.39
C SER A 84 -24.81 26.66 -8.34
N GLY A 85 -24.00 25.70 -7.88
CA GLY A 85 -23.06 25.89 -6.77
C GLY A 85 -23.73 26.12 -5.42
N LEU A 86 -25.07 26.08 -5.36
CA LEU A 86 -25.83 26.29 -4.13
C LEU A 86 -25.76 25.06 -3.25
N ARG A 87 -25.41 25.28 -2.00
CA ARG A 87 -25.42 24.27 -0.95
C ARG A 87 -26.80 24.20 -0.29
N PRO A 88 -27.27 23.02 0.14
CA PRO A 88 -28.55 22.85 0.82
C PRO A 88 -28.73 23.77 2.04
N ASP A 89 -27.70 23.88 2.88
CA ASP A 89 -27.64 24.79 4.03
C ASP A 89 -26.55 25.84 3.79
N PRO A 90 -26.92 27.11 3.50
CA PRO A 90 -25.95 28.18 3.24
C PRO A 90 -25.24 28.66 4.51
N SER A 91 -25.64 28.21 5.71
CA SER A 91 -24.98 28.57 6.96
C SER A 91 -23.67 27.81 7.20
N PHE A 92 -23.42 26.75 6.43
CA PHE A 92 -22.19 25.97 6.47
C PHE A 92 -21.53 25.90 5.10
N SER A 93 -20.20 25.79 5.07
CA SER A 93 -19.50 25.33 3.87
C SER A 93 -19.70 23.82 3.75
N ASN A 94 -18.84 23.02 4.37
CA ASN A 94 -18.98 21.57 4.33
C ASN A 94 -19.64 21.07 5.62
N VAL A 95 -20.52 20.08 5.48
CA VAL A 95 -21.00 19.29 6.62
C VAL A 95 -20.48 17.89 6.41
N GLU A 96 -19.31 17.64 7.00
CA GLU A 96 -18.59 16.37 6.88
C GLU A 96 -19.22 15.35 7.83
N GLU A 97 -19.75 14.29 7.27
CA GLU A 97 -20.43 13.24 8.03
C GLU A 97 -19.73 11.90 7.87
N PHE A 98 -19.29 11.33 8.98
CA PHE A 98 -18.84 9.95 9.03
C PHE A 98 -20.05 9.02 8.98
N VAL A 99 -20.14 8.26 7.88
CA VAL A 99 -21.18 7.26 7.65
C VAL A 99 -20.55 5.86 7.56
N SER A 100 -21.28 4.84 7.99
CA SER A 100 -20.83 3.44 8.00
C SER A 100 -21.45 2.64 6.85
N THR A 101 -21.31 3.14 5.62
CA THR A 101 -21.95 2.57 4.42
C THR A 101 -20.96 1.95 3.43
N ALA A 102 -19.65 2.03 3.68
CA ALA A 102 -18.65 1.46 2.79
C ALA A 102 -18.50 -0.05 3.00
N PHE A 103 -17.99 -0.72 1.97
CA PHE A 103 -17.74 -2.16 1.98
C PHE A 103 -16.37 -2.50 1.41
N LEU A 104 -15.90 -3.69 1.73
CA LEU A 104 -14.75 -4.34 1.09
C LEU A 104 -15.14 -5.77 0.72
N ARG A 105 -14.67 -6.25 -0.42
CA ARG A 105 -14.79 -7.65 -0.83
C ARG A 105 -13.49 -8.13 -1.45
N GLY A 106 -13.00 -9.25 -0.96
CA GLY A 106 -11.71 -9.83 -1.33
C GLY A 106 -11.80 -11.32 -1.55
N HIS A 107 -11.13 -11.80 -2.58
CA HIS A 107 -10.90 -13.20 -2.86
C HIS A 107 -9.41 -13.39 -3.15
N ALA A 108 -8.77 -14.38 -2.52
CA ALA A 108 -7.39 -14.72 -2.81
C ALA A 108 -7.17 -16.24 -2.81
N LEU A 109 -6.40 -16.71 -3.79
CA LEU A 109 -5.90 -18.08 -3.87
C LEU A 109 -4.39 -18.05 -3.71
N SER A 110 -3.89 -18.74 -2.70
CA SER A 110 -2.48 -18.77 -2.30
C SER A 110 -1.93 -20.18 -2.50
N LEU A 111 -0.91 -20.30 -3.36
CA LEU A 111 -0.10 -21.51 -3.49
C LEU A 111 1.22 -21.28 -2.76
N THR A 112 1.52 -22.10 -1.77
CA THR A 112 2.69 -21.97 -0.90
C THR A 112 3.55 -23.23 -0.98
N PHE A 113 4.81 -23.07 -1.30
CA PHE A 113 5.86 -24.07 -1.19
C PHE A 113 6.70 -23.77 0.05
N ARG A 114 6.95 -24.79 0.88
CA ARG A 114 7.86 -24.68 2.03
C ARG A 114 8.69 -25.95 2.15
N GLY A 115 10.00 -25.85 2.06
CA GLY A 115 10.86 -27.02 2.24
C GLY A 115 12.20 -26.93 1.55
N GLY A 116 12.72 -28.09 1.18
CA GLY A 116 14.02 -28.21 0.52
C GLY A 116 13.97 -29.02 -0.77
N LEU A 117 14.73 -28.57 -1.76
CA LEU A 117 14.96 -29.33 -3.00
C LEU A 117 16.36 -29.94 -2.91
N GLY A 118 16.41 -31.26 -2.71
CA GLY A 118 17.67 -31.98 -2.46
C GLY A 118 18.35 -31.57 -1.15
N LYS A 119 19.68 -31.71 -1.09
CA LYS A 119 20.47 -31.47 0.14
C LYS A 119 20.90 -30.01 0.34
N ARG A 120 20.76 -29.16 -0.69
CA ARG A 120 21.44 -27.86 -0.77
C ARG A 120 20.50 -26.67 -0.72
N PHE A 121 19.26 -26.83 -1.19
CA PHE A 121 18.28 -25.76 -1.22
C PHE A 121 17.30 -25.90 -0.05
N LYS A 122 17.04 -24.79 0.64
CA LYS A 122 15.94 -24.66 1.60
C LYS A 122 15.29 -23.31 1.40
N GLY A 123 13.96 -23.27 1.35
CA GLY A 123 13.26 -22.02 1.15
C GLY A 123 11.75 -22.11 1.25
N TYR A 124 11.16 -20.99 0.87
CA TYR A 124 9.76 -20.69 0.86
C TYR A 124 9.44 -19.97 -0.45
N GLY A 125 8.32 -20.32 -1.06
CA GLY A 125 7.76 -19.61 -2.21
C GLY A 125 6.27 -19.50 -2.02
N GLN A 126 5.68 -18.34 -2.32
CA GLN A 126 4.26 -18.13 -2.27
C GLN A 126 3.82 -17.33 -3.48
N TYR A 127 2.85 -17.88 -4.19
CA TYR A 127 2.15 -17.19 -5.24
C TYR A 127 0.71 -16.93 -4.80
N VAL A 128 0.26 -15.67 -4.89
CA VAL A 128 -1.09 -15.26 -4.55
C VAL A 128 -1.76 -14.65 -5.78
N PHE A 129 -2.88 -15.25 -6.19
CA PHE A 129 -3.80 -14.67 -7.15
C PHE A 129 -4.98 -14.06 -6.41
N SER A 130 -5.18 -12.75 -6.51
CA SER A 130 -6.20 -12.08 -5.70
C SER A 130 -6.97 -10.99 -6.43
N LYS A 131 -8.16 -10.68 -5.93
CA LYS A 131 -8.98 -9.56 -6.38
C LYS A 131 -9.64 -8.92 -5.16
N TYR A 132 -9.41 -7.63 -4.95
CA TYR A 132 -10.04 -6.84 -3.91
C TYR A 132 -10.79 -5.65 -4.50
N THR A 133 -12.03 -5.45 -4.07
CA THR A 133 -12.93 -4.36 -4.48
C THR A 133 -13.51 -3.70 -3.25
N ASN A 134 -13.55 -2.37 -3.24
CA ASN A 134 -14.23 -1.57 -2.22
C ASN A 134 -14.79 -0.29 -2.88
N ASP A 135 -15.45 0.53 -2.09
CA ASP A 135 -16.08 1.78 -2.52
C ASP A 135 -15.72 2.98 -1.63
N ALA A 136 -14.66 2.83 -0.84
CA ALA A 136 -14.04 3.91 -0.08
C ALA A 136 -12.50 3.76 -0.13
N PRO A 137 -11.75 4.87 -0.10
CA PRO A 137 -10.30 4.84 0.03
C PRO A 137 -9.87 4.00 1.23
N SER A 138 -8.84 3.17 1.02
CA SER A 138 -8.24 2.29 2.01
C SER A 138 -6.77 2.62 2.27
N ASN A 139 -6.36 3.87 2.00
CA ASN A 139 -5.00 4.38 2.20
C ASN A 139 -4.64 4.53 3.69
N GLY A 140 -4.73 3.44 4.45
CA GLY A 140 -4.47 3.41 5.88
C GLY A 140 -5.60 3.98 6.75
N PRO A 141 -5.56 3.71 8.06
CA PRO A 141 -6.48 4.32 9.01
C PRO A 141 -6.33 5.85 8.98
N GLY A 142 -7.45 6.57 8.83
CA GLY A 142 -7.47 8.04 8.86
C GLY A 142 -7.48 8.74 7.49
N SER A 143 -7.31 8.02 6.38
CA SER A 143 -7.38 8.61 5.04
C SER A 143 -8.82 8.67 4.55
N PHE A 144 -9.50 9.76 4.88
CA PHE A 144 -10.88 10.00 4.47
C PHE A 144 -10.92 10.99 3.30
N LEU A 145 -10.75 10.49 2.09
CA LEU A 145 -11.07 11.29 0.91
C LEU A 145 -12.58 11.22 0.68
N PHE A 146 -13.18 12.36 0.37
CA PHE A 146 -14.56 12.41 -0.09
C PHE A 146 -14.74 11.60 -1.39
N PRO A 147 -15.94 11.04 -1.60
CA PRO A 147 -16.31 10.51 -2.91
C PRO A 147 -16.27 11.66 -3.95
N ALA A 148 -16.03 11.31 -5.21
CA ALA A 148 -16.02 12.28 -6.30
C ALA A 148 -17.39 12.93 -6.55
N ASP A 149 -18.45 12.22 -6.20
CA ASP A 149 -19.82 12.72 -6.22
C ASP A 149 -20.47 12.31 -4.89
N ASN A 150 -20.85 13.30 -4.09
CA ASN A 150 -21.48 13.05 -2.80
C ASN A 150 -22.94 12.57 -2.94
N TYR A 151 -23.55 12.67 -4.12
CA TYR A 151 -24.92 12.24 -4.42
C TYR A 151 -25.00 10.90 -5.16
N ASP A 152 -23.97 10.53 -5.93
CA ASP A 152 -23.84 9.22 -6.57
C ASP A 152 -22.53 8.50 -6.20
N LEU A 153 -22.65 7.46 -5.36
CA LEU A 153 -21.52 6.66 -4.89
C LEU A 153 -21.18 5.47 -5.80
N GLN A 154 -21.97 5.18 -6.84
CA GLN A 154 -21.72 4.03 -7.70
C GLN A 154 -20.32 4.04 -8.35
N PRO A 155 -19.79 5.19 -8.83
CA PRO A 155 -18.45 5.25 -9.40
C PRO A 155 -17.31 5.06 -8.38
N GLU A 156 -17.58 5.07 -7.08
CA GLU A 156 -16.56 4.77 -6.06
C GLU A 156 -16.21 3.30 -5.99
N VAL A 157 -17.10 2.42 -6.48
CA VAL A 157 -16.88 0.97 -6.52
C VAL A 157 -15.76 0.67 -7.53
N GLY A 158 -14.64 0.19 -7.01
CA GLY A 158 -13.45 -0.04 -7.80
C GLY A 158 -12.46 -0.97 -7.12
N PRO A 159 -11.33 -1.27 -7.78
CA PRO A 159 -10.24 -2.00 -7.16
C PRO A 159 -9.78 -1.31 -5.86
N ALA A 160 -9.52 -2.10 -4.81
CA ALA A 160 -8.92 -1.57 -3.59
C ALA A 160 -7.51 -1.04 -3.86
N ASP A 161 -7.03 -0.07 -3.07
CA ASP A 161 -5.72 0.56 -3.27
C ASP A 161 -4.58 -0.48 -3.20
N PHE A 162 -4.77 -1.50 -2.36
CA PHE A 162 -3.87 -2.63 -2.20
C PHE A 162 -4.19 -3.81 -3.14
N ASP A 163 -5.19 -3.72 -4.03
CA ASP A 163 -5.49 -4.76 -5.01
C ASP A 163 -4.26 -5.05 -5.88
N ARG A 164 -3.88 -6.32 -5.96
CA ARG A 164 -2.76 -6.80 -6.77
C ARG A 164 -3.16 -8.16 -7.29
N ARG A 165 -3.33 -8.26 -8.61
CA ARG A 165 -3.84 -9.47 -9.23
C ARG A 165 -2.93 -10.67 -9.02
N HIS A 166 -1.63 -10.45 -9.18
CA HIS A 166 -0.58 -11.46 -9.00
C HIS A 166 0.45 -10.94 -8.00
N ARG A 167 0.81 -11.77 -7.02
CA ARG A 167 1.94 -11.54 -6.12
C ARG A 167 2.76 -12.83 -6.03
N LEU A 168 4.08 -12.71 -6.10
CA LEU A 168 5.03 -13.78 -5.90
C LEU A 168 6.04 -13.33 -4.85
N ASN A 169 6.12 -14.06 -3.75
CA ASN A 169 7.15 -13.88 -2.73
C ASN A 169 7.98 -15.15 -2.64
N PHE A 170 9.28 -15.01 -2.52
CA PHE A 170 10.19 -16.13 -2.39
C PHE A 170 11.33 -15.75 -1.46
N ALA A 171 11.73 -16.68 -0.60
CA ALA A 171 12.89 -16.56 0.24
C ALA A 171 13.59 -17.91 0.31
N GLY A 172 14.88 -17.96 -0.02
CA GLY A 172 15.60 -19.23 -0.11
C GLY A 172 17.08 -19.09 0.14
N THR A 173 17.69 -20.19 0.54
CA THR A 173 19.15 -20.32 0.67
C THR A 173 19.61 -21.55 -0.08
N VAL A 174 20.77 -21.42 -0.74
CA VAL A 174 21.47 -22.52 -1.38
C VAL A 174 22.90 -22.58 -0.89
N GLN A 175 23.32 -23.77 -0.47
CA GLN A 175 24.72 -24.07 -0.14
C GLN A 175 25.44 -24.56 -1.39
N LEU A 176 26.47 -23.83 -1.80
CA LEU A 176 27.29 -24.14 -2.96
C LEU A 176 28.63 -24.77 -2.51
N PRO A 177 29.36 -25.44 -3.42
CA PRO A 177 30.69 -25.97 -3.12
C PRO A 177 31.66 -24.89 -2.60
N PHE A 178 32.75 -25.34 -2.00
CA PHE A 178 33.83 -24.47 -1.49
C PHE A 178 33.39 -23.47 -0.42
N GLY A 179 32.33 -23.75 0.35
CA GLY A 179 31.91 -22.87 1.46
C GLY A 179 31.20 -21.59 1.02
N PHE A 180 30.69 -21.55 -0.21
CA PHE A 180 29.80 -20.48 -0.67
C PHE A 180 28.36 -20.75 -0.22
N ARG A 181 27.66 -19.69 0.19
CA ARG A 181 26.23 -19.70 0.49
C ARG A 181 25.59 -18.53 -0.25
N VAL A 182 24.47 -18.79 -0.92
CA VAL A 182 23.66 -17.74 -1.54
C VAL A 182 22.29 -17.72 -0.86
N GLY A 183 21.92 -16.56 -0.33
CA GLY A 183 20.57 -16.24 0.10
C GLY A 183 19.88 -15.38 -0.96
N SER A 184 18.58 -15.57 -1.14
CA SER A 184 17.78 -14.81 -2.09
C SER A 184 16.42 -14.49 -1.48
N ILE A 185 15.97 -13.26 -1.67
CA ILE A 185 14.62 -12.81 -1.39
C ILE A 185 14.09 -12.16 -2.67
N LEU A 186 12.94 -12.63 -3.16
CA LEU A 186 12.26 -12.06 -4.31
C LEU A 186 10.85 -11.65 -3.88
N SER A 187 10.47 -10.42 -4.22
CA SER A 187 9.09 -9.97 -4.19
C SER A 187 8.72 -9.40 -5.55
N ALA A 188 7.69 -9.95 -6.18
CA ALA A 188 7.17 -9.49 -7.46
C ALA A 188 5.65 -9.33 -7.37
N ALA A 189 5.11 -8.27 -7.97
CA ALA A 189 3.69 -8.03 -7.99
C ALA A 189 3.25 -7.35 -9.30
N SER A 190 2.05 -7.68 -9.76
CA SER A 190 1.36 -6.90 -10.80
C SER A 190 1.11 -5.45 -10.35
N GLY A 191 0.73 -4.56 -11.26
CA GLY A 191 0.57 -3.14 -10.94
C GLY A 191 -0.51 -2.80 -9.90
N ALA A 192 -0.14 -1.98 -8.91
CA ALA A 192 -0.70 -0.62 -8.82
C ALA A 192 -2.11 -0.32 -9.37
N PRO A 193 -3.27 -0.45 -8.71
CA PRO A 193 -4.35 0.46 -9.06
C PRO A 193 -3.92 1.89 -8.70
N PHE A 194 -4.36 2.86 -9.49
CA PHE A 194 -4.29 4.27 -9.14
C PHE A 194 -5.56 4.98 -9.60
N ASN A 195 -5.93 6.04 -8.88
CA ASN A 195 -7.11 6.81 -9.17
C ASN A 195 -6.87 7.71 -10.39
N ILE A 196 -7.84 7.78 -11.31
CA ILE A 196 -7.83 8.71 -12.44
C ILE A 196 -8.80 9.85 -12.12
N THR A 197 -8.31 11.09 -12.14
CA THR A 197 -9.07 12.29 -11.79
C THR A 197 -8.91 13.34 -12.87
N THR A 198 -9.85 14.28 -12.99
CA THR A 198 -9.73 15.37 -13.97
C THR A 198 -8.67 16.39 -13.56
N GLY A 199 -8.45 16.57 -12.25
CA GLY A 199 -7.56 17.60 -11.69
C GLY A 199 -8.19 18.98 -11.59
N SER A 200 -9.45 19.10 -11.97
CA SER A 200 -10.29 20.28 -11.73
C SER A 200 -11.41 19.87 -10.79
N ASP A 201 -11.81 20.80 -9.92
CA ASP A 201 -13.02 20.71 -9.10
C ASP A 201 -13.95 21.86 -9.52
N PRO A 202 -14.62 21.76 -10.69
CA PRO A 202 -15.43 22.85 -11.22
C PRO A 202 -16.68 23.15 -10.38
N ASN A 203 -17.06 22.23 -9.48
CA ASN A 203 -18.25 22.35 -8.65
C ASN A 203 -17.92 22.69 -7.18
N GLY A 204 -16.63 22.72 -6.81
CA GLY A 204 -16.17 23.03 -5.46
C GLY A 204 -16.58 21.98 -4.43
N ASP A 205 -16.81 20.75 -4.89
CA ASP A 205 -17.50 19.70 -4.17
C ASP A 205 -16.66 18.43 -3.98
N THR A 206 -15.38 18.44 -4.43
CA THR A 206 -14.23 17.55 -4.12
C THR A 206 -13.45 17.06 -5.36
N ILE A 207 -13.04 15.77 -5.40
CA ILE A 207 -12.16 15.22 -6.45
C ILE A 207 -13.02 14.77 -7.61
N THR A 208 -13.02 15.46 -8.74
CA THR A 208 -13.79 15.02 -9.91
C THR A 208 -13.07 13.91 -10.70
N ARG A 209 -13.83 12.94 -11.23
CA ARG A 209 -13.34 11.90 -12.17
C ARG A 209 -13.93 12.09 -13.57
N PRO A 210 -13.24 11.64 -14.63
CA PRO A 210 -13.84 11.66 -15.97
C PRO A 210 -15.09 10.78 -16.05
N PRO A 211 -16.06 11.09 -16.93
CA PRO A 211 -17.25 10.28 -17.12
C PRO A 211 -16.93 8.81 -17.42
N GLY A 212 -17.63 7.87 -16.77
CA GLY A 212 -17.43 6.43 -16.93
C GLY A 212 -16.19 5.85 -16.24
N VAL A 213 -15.40 6.68 -15.56
CA VAL A 213 -14.20 6.25 -14.83
C VAL A 213 -14.54 6.01 -13.36
N THR A 214 -14.44 4.76 -12.93
CA THR A 214 -14.57 4.42 -11.52
C THR A 214 -13.25 4.60 -10.78
N ARG A 215 -13.32 4.62 -9.44
CA ARG A 215 -12.14 4.68 -8.59
C ARG A 215 -11.13 3.59 -8.93
N ASN A 216 -9.85 3.94 -8.89
CA ASN A 216 -8.74 2.98 -9.02
C ASN A 216 -8.76 2.12 -10.29
N SER A 217 -9.33 2.66 -11.37
CA SER A 217 -9.41 2.03 -12.69
C SER A 217 -8.08 2.03 -13.44
N GLY A 218 -7.18 2.97 -13.15
CA GLY A 218 -5.83 3.01 -13.74
C GLY A 218 -4.92 1.89 -13.21
N ARG A 219 -4.03 1.35 -14.05
CA ARG A 219 -3.05 0.32 -13.66
C ARG A 219 -1.62 0.78 -13.92
N GLY A 220 -0.83 0.82 -12.85
CA GLY A 220 0.61 1.10 -12.90
C GLY A 220 1.42 -0.11 -13.37
N PRO A 221 2.74 0.05 -13.54
CA PRO A 221 3.62 -1.06 -13.89
C PRO A 221 3.77 -2.04 -12.72
N GLY A 222 4.13 -3.29 -13.04
CA GLY A 222 4.50 -4.28 -12.03
C GLY A 222 5.80 -3.91 -11.31
N THR A 223 5.98 -4.47 -10.12
CA THR A 223 7.19 -4.31 -9.31
C THR A 223 7.92 -5.64 -9.21
N VAL A 224 9.25 -5.61 -9.23
CA VAL A 224 10.14 -6.76 -9.00
C VAL A 224 11.32 -6.29 -8.16
N GLN A 225 11.47 -6.89 -6.99
CA GLN A 225 12.57 -6.67 -6.06
C GLN A 225 13.26 -8.01 -5.83
N LEU A 226 14.51 -8.12 -6.27
CA LEU A 226 15.37 -9.26 -5.99
C LEU A 226 16.53 -8.79 -5.11
N ASP A 227 16.62 -9.34 -3.90
CA ASP A 227 17.73 -9.12 -2.99
C ASP A 227 18.55 -10.41 -2.89
N LEU A 228 19.86 -10.28 -3.02
CA LEU A 228 20.79 -11.40 -2.99
C LEU A 228 21.83 -11.19 -1.91
N ARG A 229 22.18 -12.26 -1.20
CA ARG A 229 23.33 -12.30 -0.32
C ARG A 229 24.24 -13.43 -0.75
N VAL A 230 25.51 -13.12 -1.03
CA VAL A 230 26.54 -14.13 -1.26
C VAL A 230 27.51 -14.10 -0.09
N THR A 231 27.67 -15.22 0.59
CA THR A 231 28.61 -15.37 1.70
C THR A 231 29.65 -16.43 1.36
N LYS A 232 30.91 -16.10 1.59
CA LYS A 232 32.04 -17.04 1.56
C LYS A 232 32.55 -17.28 2.98
N LEU A 233 32.58 -18.56 3.36
CA LEU A 233 33.08 -19.02 4.64
C LEU A 233 34.53 -19.49 4.50
N PHE A 234 35.42 -18.96 5.33
CA PHE A 234 36.81 -19.39 5.47
C PHE A 234 37.00 -20.05 6.84
N SER A 235 37.34 -21.34 6.84
CA SER A 235 37.68 -22.08 8.05
C SER A 235 39.16 -21.90 8.35
N LEU A 236 39.51 -21.16 9.40
CA LEU A 236 40.88 -20.95 9.84
C LEU A 236 41.22 -22.02 10.90
N GLN A 237 41.55 -23.23 10.46
CA GLN A 237 42.09 -24.26 11.36
C GLN A 237 43.56 -23.94 11.68
N ARG A 238 43.95 -24.12 12.95
CA ARG A 238 45.35 -23.99 13.38
C ARG A 238 46.17 -25.17 12.83
N ILE A 239 47.27 -24.88 12.14
CA ILE A 239 48.31 -25.86 11.73
C ILE A 239 49.24 -26.23 12.93
N SER A 240 49.04 -25.66 14.12
CA SER A 240 49.90 -25.94 15.26
C SER A 240 49.49 -27.20 16.01
N ALA A 241 50.28 -28.26 15.82
CA ALA A 241 50.34 -29.42 16.70
C ALA A 241 50.53 -28.96 18.16
N GLY A 242 49.64 -29.37 19.07
CA GLY A 242 49.95 -29.34 20.52
C GLY A 242 48.82 -29.00 21.47
N GLU A 243 47.85 -28.16 21.11
CA GLU A 243 46.89 -27.65 22.12
C GLU A 243 45.47 -28.19 21.94
N ARG A 244 45.02 -28.97 22.93
CA ARG A 244 43.67 -29.54 23.09
C ARG A 244 42.62 -28.45 23.41
N GLY A 245 42.52 -27.43 22.57
CA GLY A 245 41.47 -26.41 22.63
C GLY A 245 40.87 -26.21 21.25
N ARG A 246 39.66 -26.74 21.01
CA ARG A 246 38.92 -26.58 19.74
C ARG A 246 38.38 -25.15 19.58
N SER A 247 39.24 -24.13 19.49
CA SER A 247 38.83 -22.80 19.01
C SER A 247 38.76 -22.85 17.49
N ARG A 248 37.54 -22.96 16.96
CA ARG A 248 37.28 -22.85 15.52
C ARG A 248 37.18 -21.38 15.16
N ARG A 249 38.26 -20.85 14.59
CA ARG A 249 38.28 -19.50 14.04
C ARG A 249 37.65 -19.52 12.65
N ASN A 250 36.63 -18.71 12.44
CA ASN A 250 35.96 -18.58 11.15
C ASN A 250 35.95 -17.12 10.71
N LEU A 251 36.24 -16.90 9.42
CA LEU A 251 36.06 -15.62 8.76
C LEU A 251 34.96 -15.76 7.72
N GLU A 252 33.96 -14.88 7.79
CA GLU A 252 32.87 -14.82 6.82
C GLU A 252 32.96 -13.49 6.08
N PHE A 253 33.03 -13.56 4.75
CA PHE A 253 32.89 -12.39 3.89
C PHE A 253 31.53 -12.48 3.19
N SER A 254 30.73 -11.42 3.26
CA SER A 254 29.42 -11.35 2.60
C SER A 254 29.30 -10.12 1.72
N VAL A 255 28.61 -10.29 0.60
CA VAL A 255 28.14 -9.23 -0.28
C VAL A 255 26.62 -9.30 -0.33
N ASP A 256 25.96 -8.23 0.10
CA ASP A 256 24.51 -8.07 0.03
C ASP A 256 24.20 -7.10 -1.12
N ALA A 257 23.35 -7.52 -2.06
CA ALA A 257 22.88 -6.72 -3.19
C ALA A 257 21.36 -6.55 -3.07
N PHE A 258 20.93 -5.37 -2.66
CA PHE A 258 19.51 -4.98 -2.64
C PHE A 258 19.12 -4.45 -4.02
N ASN A 259 17.95 -4.85 -4.52
CA ASN A 259 17.54 -4.61 -5.91
C ASN A 259 18.66 -5.04 -6.89
N ALA A 260 19.11 -6.29 -6.76
CA ALA A 260 20.23 -6.87 -7.48
C ALA A 260 20.07 -6.78 -9.01
N ILE A 261 18.85 -6.70 -9.52
CA ILE A 261 18.56 -6.51 -10.96
C ILE A 261 18.43 -5.04 -11.37
N ASN A 262 18.49 -4.10 -10.43
CA ASN A 262 18.29 -2.66 -10.64
C ASN A 262 16.97 -2.34 -11.37
N HIS A 263 15.90 -3.05 -11.04
CA HIS A 263 14.58 -2.81 -11.60
C HIS A 263 13.97 -1.55 -10.96
N THR A 264 13.37 -0.69 -11.77
CA THR A 264 12.70 0.52 -11.26
C THR A 264 11.33 0.15 -10.72
N ASN A 265 11.20 0.12 -9.39
CA ASN A 265 9.93 -0.18 -8.73
C ASN A 265 9.13 1.10 -8.51
N VAL A 266 8.23 1.42 -9.43
CA VAL A 266 7.37 2.62 -9.36
C VAL A 266 6.43 2.53 -8.16
N THR A 267 6.36 3.61 -7.37
CA THR A 267 5.50 3.70 -6.18
C THR A 267 4.34 4.67 -6.36
N ARG A 268 4.45 5.61 -7.31
CA ARG A 268 3.38 6.60 -7.59
C ARG A 268 3.29 6.94 -9.07
N ILE A 269 2.06 6.95 -9.57
CA ILE A 269 1.68 7.38 -10.93
C ILE A 269 0.84 8.65 -10.83
N ILE A 270 1.02 9.58 -11.76
CA ILE A 270 0.18 10.77 -11.89
C ILE A 270 -1.13 10.37 -12.58
N GLY A 271 -2.22 10.34 -11.82
CA GLY A 271 -3.56 10.00 -12.31
C GLY A 271 -4.41 11.20 -12.77
N VAL A 272 -3.84 12.41 -12.77
CA VAL A 272 -4.56 13.64 -13.10
C VAL A 272 -4.55 13.87 -14.62
N VAL A 273 -5.70 13.77 -15.27
CA VAL A 273 -5.85 13.86 -16.74
C VAL A 273 -5.43 15.22 -17.29
N SER A 274 -5.72 16.31 -16.58
CA SER A 274 -5.28 17.66 -16.99
C SER A 274 -3.76 17.88 -16.89
N SER A 275 -3.02 16.96 -16.26
CA SER A 275 -1.57 17.07 -16.17
C SER A 275 -0.89 16.60 -17.46
N PRO A 276 0.12 17.33 -17.99
CA PRO A 276 0.93 16.84 -19.12
C PRO A 276 1.72 15.57 -18.77
N LEU A 277 1.80 15.20 -17.48
CA LEU A 277 2.46 14.00 -16.99
C LEU A 277 1.48 12.86 -16.66
N PHE A 278 0.22 12.95 -17.10
CA PHE A 278 -0.76 11.88 -16.91
C PHE A 278 -0.21 10.50 -17.31
N GLY A 279 -0.39 9.50 -16.44
CA GLY A 279 0.09 8.14 -16.61
C GLY A 279 1.60 7.95 -16.41
N LYS A 280 2.36 9.01 -16.10
CA LYS A 280 3.81 8.91 -15.83
C LYS A 280 4.07 8.65 -14.35
N ALA A 281 5.15 7.92 -14.10
CA ALA A 281 5.69 7.73 -12.75
C ALA A 281 6.37 9.00 -12.26
N ASN A 282 6.12 9.38 -11.01
CA ASN A 282 6.80 10.50 -10.35
C ASN A 282 7.44 10.13 -8.99
N ALA A 283 7.46 8.84 -8.66
CA ALA A 283 8.19 8.28 -7.53
C ALA A 283 8.54 6.81 -7.79
N ALA A 284 9.68 6.37 -7.27
CA ALA A 284 10.14 4.99 -7.32
C ALA A 284 10.82 4.59 -6.01
N GLY A 285 10.93 3.29 -5.77
CA GLY A 285 11.69 2.72 -4.66
C GLY A 285 13.21 2.85 -4.85
N PRO A 286 13.99 2.41 -3.86
CA PRO A 286 15.44 2.51 -3.89
C PRO A 286 16.08 1.80 -5.10
N ALA A 287 17.12 2.42 -5.64
CA ALA A 287 17.99 1.81 -6.65
C ALA A 287 18.85 0.70 -6.04
N ARG A 288 19.62 0.00 -6.90
CA ARG A 288 20.55 -1.04 -6.44
C ARG A 288 21.50 -0.50 -5.38
N THR A 289 21.61 -1.23 -4.27
CA THR A 289 22.56 -0.94 -3.20
C THR A 289 23.41 -2.18 -2.93
N ILE A 290 24.73 -2.02 -2.85
CA ILE A 290 25.67 -3.11 -2.55
C ILE A 290 26.32 -2.83 -1.21
N GLN A 291 26.27 -3.81 -0.31
CA GLN A 291 26.90 -3.75 1.00
C GLN A 291 27.90 -4.89 1.16
N PHE A 292 28.99 -4.61 1.84
CA PHE A 292 30.04 -5.57 2.15
C PHE A 292 30.09 -5.73 3.66
N SER A 293 30.12 -6.98 4.14
CA SER A 293 30.29 -7.26 5.55
C SER A 293 31.32 -8.36 5.76
N THR A 294 32.13 -8.19 6.81
CA THR A 294 33.08 -9.20 7.27
C THR A 294 32.78 -9.52 8.72
N LYS A 295 32.68 -10.81 9.05
CA LYS A 295 32.50 -11.30 10.41
C LYS A 295 33.62 -12.25 10.76
N TYR A 296 34.28 -12.02 11.88
CA TYR A 296 35.27 -12.93 12.45
C TYR A 296 34.72 -13.53 13.76
N SER A 297 34.82 -14.84 13.92
CA SER A 297 34.39 -15.57 15.13
C SER A 297 35.55 -16.44 15.63
N PHE A 298 35.77 -16.49 16.95
CA PHE A 298 36.91 -17.16 17.59
C PHE A 298 36.48 -18.11 18.72
#